data_AF-A0A844UA88-F1
#
_entry.id   AF-A0A844UA88-F1
#
_cell.length_a   1.000
_cell.length_b   1.000
_cell.length_c   1.000
_cell.angle_alpha   90.00
_cell.angle_beta   90.00
_cell.angle_gamma   90.00
#
_symmetry.space_group_name_H-M   'P 1'
#
loop_
_entity.id
_entity.type
_entity.pdbx_description
1 polymer ?
#
loop_
_entity_poly.entity_id
_entity_poly.type
_entity_poly.pdbx_seq_one_letter_code
_entity_poly.pdbx_strand_id
1 'polypeptide(L)'
;MLKKLRVALQLRDDQIVEILELVDFRISKGEIGNFFRNDEHPKYVECGDQILRNFLNGLVIHLRGTKENPKNPKEVLEGHKKTFTKDKKSTTVNSKEDKGNKSKSRPKTTNSSKKNNPKTPLSGFKFNNGKQKRD
;
A
#
# COMPACT_ATOMS: atom_id res chain seq x y z
N MET A 1 6.25 -17.16 12.40
CA MET A 1 5.87 -16.49 13.68
C MET A 1 5.20 -15.12 13.49
N LEU A 2 5.75 -14.22 12.68
CA LEU A 2 5.24 -12.85 12.48
C LEU A 2 3.72 -12.78 12.17
N LYS A 3 3.20 -13.71 11.35
CA LYS A 3 1.77 -13.83 11.01
C LYS A 3 0.87 -13.98 12.25
N LYS A 4 1.31 -14.71 13.28
CA LYS A 4 0.55 -14.91 14.53
C LYS A 4 0.49 -13.60 15.33
N LEU A 5 1.60 -12.87 15.42
CA LEU A 5 1.68 -11.60 16.14
C LEU A 5 0.80 -10.53 15.49
N ARG A 6 0.81 -10.45 14.16
CA ARG A 6 -0.09 -9.57 13.41
C ARG A 6 -1.55 -9.80 13.79
N VAL A 7 -1.99 -11.05 13.81
CA VAL A 7 -3.39 -11.41 14.14
C VAL A 7 -3.70 -11.14 15.61
N ALA A 8 -2.81 -11.55 16.53
CA ALA A 8 -3.01 -11.39 17.97
C ALA A 8 -3.14 -9.90 18.38
N LEU A 9 -2.33 -9.04 17.77
CA LEU A 9 -2.32 -7.59 18.04
C LEU A 9 -3.25 -6.81 17.10
N GLN A 10 -3.99 -7.49 16.21
CA GLN A 10 -4.86 -6.89 15.20
C GLN A 10 -4.15 -5.75 14.45
N LEU A 11 -2.98 -6.04 13.88
CA LEU A 11 -2.21 -5.05 13.12
C LEU A 11 -2.53 -5.11 11.62
N ARG A 12 -2.57 -3.94 10.98
CA ARG A 12 -2.61 -3.80 9.51
C ARG A 12 -1.18 -3.76 8.97
N ASP A 13 -1.01 -4.09 7.69
CA ASP A 13 0.31 -4.12 7.05
C ASP A 13 0.99 -2.74 7.09
N ASP A 14 0.22 -1.66 6.92
CA ASP A 14 0.70 -0.28 7.03
C ASP A 14 1.27 0.01 8.42
N GLN A 15 0.61 -0.46 9.48
CA GLN A 15 1.05 -0.28 10.86
C GLN A 15 2.33 -1.07 11.14
N ILE A 16 2.50 -2.24 10.52
CA ILE A 16 3.72 -3.03 10.66
C ILE A 16 4.91 -2.30 10.02
N VAL A 17 4.69 -1.63 8.87
CA VAL A 17 5.71 -0.78 8.25
C VAL A 17 6.08 0.38 9.17
N GLU A 18 5.09 1.09 9.71
CA GLU A 18 5.31 2.19 10.67
C GLU A 18 6.11 1.74 11.90
N ILE A 19 5.77 0.57 12.46
CA ILE A 19 6.47 0.01 13.64
C ILE A 19 7.95 -0.32 13.33
N LEU A 20 8.23 -0.85 12.14
CA LEU A 20 9.60 -1.16 11.72
C LEU A 20 10.41 0.11 11.44
N GLU A 21 9.75 1.16 10.96
CA GLU A 21 10.38 2.45 10.74
C GLU A 21 10.89 3.10 12.04
N LEU A 22 10.25 2.83 13.19
CA LEU A 22 10.70 3.31 14.51
C LEU A 22 12.09 2.81 14.93
N VAL A 23 12.57 1.72 14.33
CA VAL A 23 13.90 1.15 14.57
C VAL A 23 14.81 1.31 13.35
N ASP A 24 14.51 2.32 12.51
CA ASP A 24 15.21 2.63 11.27
C ASP A 24 15.25 1.47 10.25
N PHE A 25 14.32 0.52 10.38
CA PHE A 25 14.21 -0.59 9.44
C PHE A 25 13.19 -0.26 8.34
N ARG A 26 13.72 0.10 7.17
CA ARG A 26 12.91 0.48 6.01
C ARG A 26 12.47 -0.77 5.24
N ILE A 27 11.15 -0.95 5.13
CA ILE A 27 10.56 -2.04 4.34
C ILE A 27 9.27 -1.56 3.66
N SER A 28 9.00 -2.05 2.45
CA SER A 28 7.79 -1.69 1.73
C SER A 28 6.60 -2.55 2.17
N LYS A 29 5.38 -2.01 1.98
CA LYS A 29 4.13 -2.76 2.20
C LYS A 29 4.06 -4.05 1.38
N GLY A 30 4.63 -4.05 0.17
CA GLY A 30 4.65 -5.22 -0.71
C GLY A 30 5.49 -6.37 -0.15
N GLU A 31 6.66 -6.05 0.42
CA GLU A 31 7.54 -7.03 1.09
C GLU A 31 6.90 -7.58 2.36
N ILE A 32 6.24 -6.71 3.15
CA ILE A 32 5.45 -7.15 4.31
C ILE A 32 4.37 -8.14 3.90
N GLY A 33 3.66 -7.87 2.79
CA GLY A 33 2.66 -8.78 2.24
C GLY A 33 3.24 -10.16 1.91
N ASN A 34 4.48 -10.23 1.42
CA ASN A 34 5.14 -11.48 1.03
C ASN A 34 5.36 -12.43 2.23
N PHE A 35 5.66 -11.92 3.42
CA PHE A 35 5.82 -12.74 4.64
C PHE A 35 4.53 -13.38 5.14
N PHE A 36 3.37 -12.85 4.72
CA PHE A 36 2.07 -13.34 5.19
C PHE A 36 1.35 -14.25 4.20
N ARG A 37 1.91 -14.40 2.99
CA ARG A 37 1.43 -15.35 1.98
C ARG A 37 1.56 -16.79 2.48
N ASN A 38 0.92 -17.71 1.78
CA ASN A 38 1.09 -19.14 2.02
C ASN A 38 2.39 -19.61 1.39
N ASP A 39 2.98 -20.65 1.96
CA ASP A 39 4.31 -21.13 1.59
C ASP A 39 4.41 -21.61 0.13
N GLU A 40 3.29 -22.01 -0.46
CA GLU A 40 3.17 -22.43 -1.86
C GLU A 40 3.14 -21.26 -2.86
N HIS A 41 2.98 -20.01 -2.39
CA HIS A 41 2.87 -18.87 -3.29
C HIS A 41 4.26 -18.48 -3.84
N PRO A 42 4.41 -18.20 -5.15
CA PRO A 42 5.71 -17.88 -5.78
C PRO A 42 6.40 -16.60 -5.30
N LYS A 43 5.73 -15.85 -4.43
CA LYS A 43 6.22 -14.60 -3.81
C LYS A 43 6.27 -14.70 -2.29
N TYR A 44 6.05 -15.90 -1.75
CA TYR A 44 6.23 -16.14 -0.33
C TYR A 44 7.70 -15.99 0.00
N VAL A 45 7.96 -15.30 1.10
CA VAL A 45 9.29 -15.14 1.65
C VAL A 45 9.19 -15.50 3.13
N GLU A 46 10.11 -16.31 3.61
CA GLU A 46 10.16 -16.61 5.04
C GLU A 46 10.62 -15.38 5.82
N CYS A 47 9.99 -15.12 6.96
CA CYS A 47 10.39 -14.02 7.83
C CYS A 47 11.64 -14.41 8.61
N GLY A 48 12.78 -13.81 8.25
CA GLY A 48 14.05 -14.04 8.94
C GLY A 48 14.10 -13.41 10.33
N ASP A 49 15.02 -13.92 11.15
CA ASP A 49 15.20 -13.50 12.55
C ASP A 49 15.54 -12.01 12.71
N GLN A 50 16.25 -11.42 11.74
CA GLN A 50 16.61 -10.00 11.78
C GLN A 50 15.37 -9.10 11.75
N ILE A 51 14.40 -9.43 10.87
CA ILE A 51 13.16 -8.68 10.75
C ILE A 51 12.32 -8.88 12.00
N LEU A 52 12.26 -10.12 12.52
CA LEU A 52 11.51 -10.42 13.72
C LEU A 52 12.08 -9.67 14.94
N ARG A 53 13.40 -9.63 15.11
CA ARG A 53 14.08 -8.88 16.18
C ARG A 53 13.77 -7.39 16.09
N ASN A 54 13.92 -6.80 14.92
CA ASN A 54 13.65 -5.38 14.70
C ASN A 54 12.16 -5.07 14.95
N PHE A 55 11.25 -5.92 14.49
CA PHE A 55 9.82 -5.76 14.73
C PHE A 55 9.48 -5.80 16.22
N LEU A 56 10.05 -6.72 16.99
CA LEU A 56 9.81 -6.80 18.44
C LEU A 56 10.35 -5.57 19.18
N ASN A 57 11.53 -5.07 18.79
CA ASN A 57 12.06 -3.82 19.34
C ASN A 57 11.17 -2.62 18.98
N GLY A 58 10.70 -2.55 17.73
CA GLY A 58 9.74 -1.54 17.29
C GLY A 58 8.41 -1.61 18.07
N LEU A 59 7.92 -2.82 18.36
CA LEU A 59 6.72 -3.00 19.18
C LEU A 59 6.88 -2.46 20.60
N VAL A 60 8.06 -2.61 21.20
CA VAL A 60 8.34 -2.04 22.52
C VAL A 60 8.21 -0.52 22.46
N ILE A 61 8.81 0.13 21.47
CA ILE A 61 8.74 1.59 21.29
C ILE A 61 7.29 2.03 20.98
N HIS A 62 6.57 1.29 20.14
CA HIS A 62 5.19 1.61 19.76
C HIS A 62 4.22 1.54 20.95
N LEU A 63 4.30 0.45 21.73
CA LEU A 63 3.36 0.17 22.81
C LEU A 63 3.74 0.82 24.14
N ARG A 64 5.04 0.83 24.48
CA ARG A 64 5.54 1.33 25.77
C ARG A 64 6.20 2.69 25.69
N GLY A 65 6.47 3.20 24.48
CA GLY A 65 7.20 4.44 24.30
C GLY A 65 8.71 4.28 24.45
N THR A 66 9.43 5.38 24.21
CA THR A 66 10.87 5.46 24.47
C THR A 66 11.10 5.73 25.95
N LYS A 67 12.35 5.57 26.43
CA LYS A 67 12.71 5.87 27.83
C LYS A 67 12.35 7.31 28.22
N GLU A 68 12.48 8.24 27.27
CA GLU A 68 12.20 9.66 27.46
C GLU A 68 10.70 10.00 27.37
N ASN A 69 9.89 9.15 26.73
CA ASN A 69 8.45 9.38 26.57
C ASN A 69 7.66 8.06 26.68
N PRO A 70 7.32 7.62 27.91
CA PRO A 70 6.59 6.38 28.13
C PRO A 70 5.14 6.47 27.64
N LYS A 71 4.64 5.38 27.04
CA LYS A 71 3.25 5.22 26.58
C LYS A 71 2.59 4.06 27.30
N ASN A 72 1.29 4.21 27.54
CA ASN A 72 0.47 3.13 28.07
C ASN A 72 0.06 2.17 26.94
N PRO A 73 0.39 0.87 27.02
CA PRO A 73 0.09 -0.08 25.95
C PRO A 73 -1.41 -0.29 25.75
N LYS A 74 -2.22 -0.12 26.80
CA LYS A 74 -3.69 -0.27 26.71
C LYS A 74 -4.32 0.78 25.79
N GLU A 75 -3.90 2.03 25.92
CA GLU A 75 -4.43 3.14 25.12
C GLU A 75 -4.10 2.99 23.63
N VAL A 76 -2.88 2.54 23.32
CA VAL A 76 -2.43 2.31 21.94
C VAL A 76 -3.25 1.19 21.28
N LEU A 77 -3.47 0.08 21.99
CA LEU A 77 -4.26 -1.05 21.48
C LEU A 77 -5.73 -0.69 21.27
N GLU A 78 -6.31 0.13 22.15
CA GLU A 78 -7.68 0.64 22.00
C GLU A 78 -7.83 1.55 20.77
N GLY A 79 -6.81 2.36 20.47
CA GLY A 79 -6.74 3.17 19.26
C GLY A 79 -6.85 2.34 17.99
N HIS A 80 -6.12 1.23 17.91
CA HIS A 80 -6.15 0.33 16.75
C HIS A 80 -7.53 -0.29 16.54
N LYS A 81 -8.21 -0.76 17.60
CA LYS A 81 -9.55 -1.37 17.49
C LYS A 81 -10.58 -0.43 16.86
N LYS A 82 -10.48 0.88 17.11
CA LYS A 82 -11.37 1.90 16.52
C LYS A 82 -11.18 2.03 15.00
N THR A 83 -9.98 1.78 14.48
CA THR A 83 -9.71 1.86 13.03
C THR A 83 -10.43 0.75 12.25
N PHE A 84 -10.42 -0.49 12.77
CA PHE A 84 -11.11 -1.63 12.14
C PHE A 84 -12.64 -1.51 12.15
N THR A 85 -13.22 -0.83 13.13
CA THR A 85 -14.68 -0.66 13.23
C THR A 85 -15.20 0.49 12.36
N LYS A 86 -14.39 1.52 12.12
CA LYS A 86 -14.78 2.68 11.32
C LYS A 86 -14.85 2.36 9.82
N ASP A 87 -13.93 1.51 9.33
CA ASP A 87 -13.90 1.05 7.94
C ASP A 87 -15.12 0.18 7.55
N LYS A 88 -15.87 -0.36 8.53
CA LYS A 88 -17.12 -1.12 8.30
C LYS A 88 -18.39 -0.26 8.21
N LYS A 89 -18.38 1.02 8.61
CA LYS A 89 -19.57 1.89 8.58
C LYS A 89 -19.74 2.68 7.27
N SER A 90 -18.78 2.64 6.35
CA SER A 90 -18.80 3.38 5.08
C SER A 90 -19.31 2.58 3.89
N THR A 91 -20.30 1.69 4.06
CA THR A 91 -20.92 0.98 2.92
C THR A 91 -22.43 0.79 3.12
N THR A 92 -23.22 1.87 3.24
CA THR A 92 -24.65 1.86 2.88
C THR A 92 -25.18 3.29 2.63
N VAL A 93 -25.69 3.51 1.39
CA VAL A 93 -26.67 4.52 0.85
C VAL A 93 -26.29 6.03 0.83
N ASN A 94 -26.62 6.85 -0.18
CA ASN A 94 -27.44 6.73 -1.40
C ASN A 94 -27.17 7.90 -2.37
N SER A 95 -27.29 7.69 -3.69
CA SER A 95 -27.76 8.70 -4.68
C SER A 95 -28.25 8.00 -5.96
N LYS A 96 -29.52 7.63 -5.93
CA LYS A 96 -30.48 7.36 -7.02
C LYS A 96 -31.77 8.01 -6.51
N GLU A 97 -32.59 8.80 -7.19
CA GLU A 97 -32.95 9.07 -8.60
C GLU A 97 -33.54 10.52 -8.63
N ASP A 98 -33.65 11.24 -9.75
CA ASP A 98 -34.88 11.26 -10.58
C ASP A 98 -34.71 12.05 -11.91
N LYS A 99 -35.70 11.85 -12.80
CA LYS A 99 -35.75 11.83 -14.26
C LYS A 99 -35.66 13.16 -15.04
N GLY A 100 -35.03 13.07 -16.22
CA GLY A 100 -35.66 13.24 -17.54
C GLY A 100 -35.73 14.63 -18.21
N ASN A 101 -34.97 14.83 -19.30
CA ASN A 101 -35.55 15.23 -20.61
C ASN A 101 -34.58 15.10 -21.82
N LYS A 102 -35.04 14.31 -22.81
CA LYS A 102 -34.99 14.46 -24.28
C LYS A 102 -34.03 15.49 -24.93
N SER A 103 -33.19 15.03 -25.88
CA SER A 103 -33.19 15.44 -27.31
C SER A 103 -31.82 15.42 -28.01
N LYS A 104 -31.74 14.64 -29.10
CA LYS A 104 -31.21 14.98 -30.44
C LYS A 104 -29.71 15.33 -30.67
N SER A 105 -29.22 14.67 -31.73
CA SER A 105 -28.31 15.15 -32.79
C SER A 105 -26.83 15.40 -32.49
N ARG A 106 -26.01 14.53 -33.11
CA ARG A 106 -24.62 14.76 -33.54
C ARG A 106 -24.51 16.04 -34.40
N PRO A 107 -23.39 16.78 -34.29
CA PRO A 107 -22.50 16.88 -35.45
C PRO A 107 -21.01 16.70 -35.10
N LYS A 108 -20.25 16.22 -36.08
CA LYS A 108 -18.78 16.34 -36.13
C LYS A 108 -18.43 17.80 -36.36
N THR A 109 -17.50 18.36 -35.60
CA THR A 109 -16.64 19.45 -36.05
C THR A 109 -15.25 19.32 -35.43
N THR A 110 -14.27 19.46 -36.32
CA THR A 110 -12.84 19.67 -36.09
C THR A 110 -12.61 20.89 -35.18
N ASN A 111 -11.62 20.82 -34.27
CA ASN A 111 -10.81 22.00 -33.97
C ASN A 111 -9.45 21.60 -33.37
N SER A 112 -8.42 22.02 -34.10
CA SER A 112 -7.02 22.01 -33.77
C SER A 112 -6.67 23.18 -32.85
N SER A 113 -6.09 22.91 -31.68
CA SER A 113 -5.35 23.94 -30.91
C SER A 113 -4.30 23.32 -29.97
N LYS A 114 -3.10 23.17 -30.54
CA LYS A 114 -1.80 23.61 -29.97
C LYS A 114 -1.46 23.25 -28.51
N LYS A 115 -0.82 22.08 -28.37
CA LYS A 115 0.50 21.80 -27.75
C LYS A 115 1.08 22.87 -26.80
N ASN A 116 1.55 22.42 -25.62
CA ASN A 116 2.94 22.58 -25.14
C ASN A 116 3.23 21.64 -23.95
N ASN A 117 3.98 20.55 -24.21
CA ASN A 117 4.58 19.68 -23.19
C ASN A 117 6.12 19.83 -23.27
N PRO A 118 6.84 19.93 -22.14
CA PRO A 118 8.29 20.11 -22.13
C PRO A 118 9.00 18.84 -22.60
N LYS A 119 9.96 19.00 -23.52
CA LYS A 119 10.75 17.91 -24.10
C LYS A 119 11.87 17.52 -23.13
N THR A 120 11.85 16.29 -22.63
CA THR A 120 13.03 15.62 -22.07
C THR A 120 14.01 15.23 -23.19
N PRO A 121 15.33 15.38 -23.03
CA PRO A 121 16.31 15.28 -24.12
C PRO A 121 16.70 13.85 -24.55
N LEU A 122 15.95 12.80 -24.16
CA LEU A 122 16.36 11.39 -24.34
C LEU A 122 15.39 10.53 -25.20
N SER A 123 14.44 11.11 -25.92
CA SER A 123 13.40 10.36 -26.67
C SER A 123 13.74 10.04 -28.15
N GLY A 124 15.02 9.95 -28.50
CA GLY A 124 15.48 9.77 -29.90
C GLY A 124 15.93 8.36 -30.31
N PHE A 125 16.12 7.42 -29.39
CA PHE A 125 16.63 6.09 -29.73
C PHE A 125 15.51 5.04 -29.75
N LYS A 126 15.23 4.51 -30.95
CA LYS A 126 14.31 3.40 -31.18
C LYS A 126 15.14 2.19 -31.63
N PHE A 127 15.34 1.22 -30.74
CA PHE A 127 16.06 -0.02 -31.04
C PHE A 127 15.17 -0.96 -31.86
N ASN A 128 15.60 -1.28 -33.09
CA ASN A 128 15.00 -2.32 -33.93
C ASN A 128 15.74 -3.64 -33.71
N ASN A 129 15.09 -4.63 -33.09
CA ASN A 129 15.67 -5.95 -32.87
C ASN A 129 15.47 -6.82 -34.12
N GLY A 130 16.42 -6.74 -35.06
CA GLY A 130 16.45 -7.56 -36.28
C GLY A 130 16.89 -8.99 -35.98
N LYS A 131 15.99 -9.96 -36.17
CA LYS A 131 16.32 -11.40 -36.19
C LYS A 131 17.28 -11.68 -37.34
N GLN A 132 18.53 -12.04 -37.06
CA GLN A 132 19.42 -12.64 -38.06
C GLN A 132 19.06 -14.12 -38.23
N LYS A 133 18.59 -14.48 -39.42
CA LYS A 133 18.66 -15.85 -39.95
C LYS A 133 19.95 -15.92 -40.77
N ARG A 134 20.82 -16.88 -40.52
CA ARG A 134 21.92 -17.24 -41.43
C ARG A 134 21.79 -18.73 -41.76
N ASP A 135 21.63 -18.93 -43.06
CA ASP A 135 21.77 -20.08 -43.97
C ASP A 135 21.97 -21.48 -43.38
#